data_AF-A0A353NJ36-F1
#
_entry.id   AF-A0A353NJ36-F1
#
_cell.length_a   1.000
_cell.length_b   1.000
_cell.length_c   1.000
_cell.angle_alpha   90.00
_cell.angle_beta   90.00
_cell.angle_gamma   90.00
#
_symmetry.space_group_name_H-M   'P 1'
#
loop_
_entity.id
_entity.type
_entity.pdbx_description
1 polymer ?
#
loop_
_entity_poly.entity_id
_entity_poly.type
_entity_poly.pdbx_seq_one_letter_code
_entity_poly.pdbx_strand_id
1 'polypeptide(L)'
;MSKEPGVRKMFDAIAHRYDLMNRVMTMGQDQRWRKFVVKTAGDPGDGWTLDLATGTGDIAALMTATHPAAKVVGGDFSLNMLT
;
A
#
# COMPACT_ATOMS: atom_id res chain seq x y z
N MET A 1 -17.38 5.79 21.61
CA MET A 1 -17.81 6.29 20.28
C MET A 1 -16.85 5.74 19.24
N SER A 2 -17.26 4.71 18.50
CA SER A 2 -16.44 4.16 17.41
C SER A 2 -16.25 5.24 16.34
N LYS A 3 -14.99 5.65 16.12
CA LYS A 3 -14.57 6.59 15.07
C LYS A 3 -14.60 5.94 13.66
N GLU A 4 -14.83 4.64 13.60
CA GLU A 4 -14.60 3.80 12.42
C GLU A 4 -15.55 4.06 11.24
N PRO A 5 -16.86 4.36 11.41
CA PRO A 5 -17.75 4.48 10.25
C PRO A 5 -17.43 5.68 9.35
N GLY A 6 -16.95 6.78 9.95
CA GLY A 6 -16.65 8.02 9.22
C GLY A 6 -15.36 7.93 8.42
N VAL A 7 -14.31 7.34 9.02
CA VAL A 7 -13.00 7.20 8.37
C VAL A 7 -13.09 6.25 7.19
N ARG A 8 -13.77 5.11 7.34
CA ARG A 8 -13.97 4.15 6.24
C ARG A 8 -14.71 4.76 5.06
N LYS A 9 -15.83 5.47 5.30
CA LYS A 9 -16.58 6.18 4.24
C LYS A 9 -15.74 7.22 3.51
N MET A 10 -14.87 7.94 4.23
CA MET A 10 -14.00 8.94 3.62
C MET A 10 -12.99 8.27 2.68
N PHE A 11 -12.33 7.19 3.12
CA PHE A 11 -11.37 6.45 2.30
C PHE A 11 -12.04 5.78 1.09
N ASP A 12 -13.21 5.17 1.28
CA ASP A 12 -13.99 4.57 0.20
C ASP A 12 -14.33 5.58 -0.91
N ALA A 13 -14.59 6.84 -0.56
CA ALA A 13 -14.92 7.89 -1.53
C ALA A 13 -13.71 8.40 -2.33
N ILE A 14 -12.49 8.25 -1.79
CA ILE A 14 -11.26 8.82 -2.38
C ILE A 14 -10.30 7.76 -2.92
N ALA A 15 -10.53 6.46 -2.67
CA ALA A 15 -9.63 5.36 -3.02
C ALA A 15 -9.03 5.48 -4.44
N HIS A 16 -9.87 5.64 -5.46
CA HIS A 16 -9.41 5.73 -6.86
C HIS A 16 -8.56 6.96 -7.19
N ARG A 17 -8.67 8.05 -6.41
CA ARG A 17 -7.93 9.29 -6.63
C ARG A 17 -6.79 9.48 -5.63
N TYR A 18 -6.74 8.66 -4.59
CA TYR A 18 -5.84 8.83 -3.46
C TYR A 18 -4.37 8.81 -3.89
N ASP A 19 -3.97 7.81 -4.69
CA ASP A 19 -2.59 7.72 -5.17
C ASP A 19 -2.22 8.84 -6.14
N LEU A 20 -3.15 9.24 -7.00
CA LEU A 20 -2.95 10.39 -7.90
C LEU A 20 -2.74 11.68 -7.08
N MET A 21 -3.56 11.90 -6.06
CA MET A 21 -3.44 13.07 -5.20
C MET A 21 -2.12 13.05 -4.42
N ASN A 22 -1.74 11.91 -3.85
CA ASN A 22 -0.45 11.77 -3.15
C ASN A 22 0.72 12.08 -4.08
N ARG A 23 0.68 11.58 -5.32
CA ARG A 23 1.73 11.84 -6.31
C ARG A 23 1.84 13.32 -6.66
N VAL A 24 0.72 14.01 -6.85
CA VAL A 24 0.71 15.44 -7.16
C VAL A 24 1.16 16.28 -5.97
N MET A 25 0.56 16.05 -4.79
CA MET A 25 0.85 16.81 -3.57
C MET A 25 2.30 16.65 -3.11
N THR A 26 2.87 15.45 -3.26
CA THR A 26 4.26 15.17 -2.87
C THR A 26 5.27 15.47 -3.98
N MET A 27 4.83 15.99 -5.14
CA MET A 27 5.67 16.13 -6.33
C MET A 27 6.41 14.82 -6.69
N GLY A 28 5.76 13.68 -6.50
CA GLY A 28 6.29 12.33 -6.79
C GLY A 28 7.24 11.76 -5.73
N GLN A 29 7.36 12.38 -4.56
CA GLN A 29 8.21 11.85 -3.48
C GLN A 29 7.64 10.60 -2.83
N ASP A 30 6.31 10.38 -2.90
CA ASP A 30 5.63 9.15 -2.50
C ASP A 30 6.33 7.90 -3.05
N GLN A 31 6.75 7.93 -4.31
CA GLN A 31 7.43 6.82 -4.96
C GLN A 31 8.82 6.54 -4.38
N ARG A 32 9.55 7.58 -3.93
CA ARG A 32 10.84 7.38 -3.26
C ARG A 32 10.65 6.74 -1.90
N TRP A 33 9.64 7.16 -1.15
CA TRP A 33 9.34 6.57 0.15
C TRP A 33 8.93 5.11 0.02
N ARG A 34 8.11 4.74 -0.98
CA ARG A 34 7.76 3.33 -1.23
C ARG A 34 8.99 2.46 -1.52
N LYS A 35 9.91 2.94 -2.37
CA LYS A 35 11.19 2.26 -2.63
C LYS A 35 12.05 2.14 -1.38
N PHE A 36 12.07 3.18 -0.55
CA PHE A 36 12.78 3.16 0.71
C PHE A 36 12.20 2.11 1.67
N VAL A 37 10.87 2.02 1.77
CA VAL A 37 10.19 1.00 2.59
C VAL A 37 10.54 -0.40 2.13
N VAL A 38 10.40 -0.72 0.84
CA VAL A 38 10.76 -2.04 0.28
C VAL A 38 12.24 -2.37 0.55
N LYS A 39 13.14 -1.41 0.31
CA LYS A 39 14.57 -1.61 0.60
C LYS A 39 14.83 -1.88 2.08
N THR A 40 14.11 -1.22 2.96
CA THR A 40 14.27 -1.35 4.42
C THR A 40 13.67 -2.65 4.95
N ALA A 41 12.57 -3.13 4.34
CA ALA A 41 11.96 -4.42 4.64
C ALA A 41 12.90 -5.60 4.34
N GLY A 42 13.81 -5.42 3.37
CA GLY A 42 14.85 -6.38 3.03
C GLY A 42 14.36 -7.48 2.09
N ASP A 43 15.27 -8.39 1.73
CA ASP A 43 14.99 -9.50 0.83
C ASP A 43 14.48 -10.72 1.63
N PRO A 44 13.21 -11.14 1.45
CA PRO A 44 12.68 -12.32 2.11
C PRO A 44 13.07 -13.64 1.42
N GLY A 45 13.80 -13.60 0.30
CA GLY A 45 14.09 -14.77 -0.53
C GLY A 45 12.81 -15.38 -1.12
N ASP A 46 12.61 -16.68 -0.92
CA ASP A 46 11.39 -17.42 -1.27
C ASP A 46 10.33 -17.44 -0.15
N GLY A 47 10.55 -16.63 0.88
CA GLY A 47 9.69 -16.49 2.05
C GLY A 47 8.42 -15.67 1.80
N TRP A 48 7.79 -15.26 2.91
CA TRP A 48 6.53 -14.51 2.90
C TRP A 48 6.73 -13.07 3.36
N THR A 49 6.03 -12.14 2.72
CA THR A 49 5.88 -10.74 3.14
C THR A 49 4.42 -10.43 3.39
N LEU A 50 4.14 -9.72 4.49
CA LEU A 50 2.80 -9.23 4.83
C LEU A 50 2.81 -7.70 4.83
N ASP A 51 2.00 -7.10 3.95
CA ASP A 51 1.75 -5.66 3.88
C ASP A 51 0.43 -5.33 4.59
N LEU A 52 0.51 -4.63 5.72
CA LEU A 52 -0.63 -4.30 6.57
C LEU A 52 -1.11 -2.88 6.31
N ALA A 53 -2.43 -2.71 6.17
CA ALA A 53 -3.04 -1.48 5.66
C ALA A 53 -2.45 -1.10 4.29
N THR A 54 -2.43 -2.10 3.40
CA THR A 54 -1.78 -2.05 2.08
C THR A 54 -2.39 -0.99 1.15
N GLY A 55 -3.58 -0.46 1.49
CA GLY A 55 -4.30 0.46 0.63
C GLY A 55 -4.57 -0.18 -0.73
N THR A 56 -4.20 0.53 -1.79
CA THR A 56 -4.27 0.09 -3.19
C THR A 56 -3.25 -0.98 -3.58
N GLY A 57 -2.43 -1.44 -2.64
CA GLY A 57 -1.46 -2.51 -2.88
C GLY A 57 -0.16 -2.06 -3.51
N ASP A 58 0.10 -0.76 -3.62
CA ASP A 58 1.28 -0.24 -4.33
C ASP A 58 2.62 -0.70 -3.72
N ILE A 59 2.72 -0.81 -2.39
CA ILE A 59 3.93 -1.32 -1.71
C ILE A 59 4.05 -2.82 -1.93
N ALA A 60 2.97 -3.60 -1.76
CA ALA A 60 2.94 -5.02 -2.05
C ALA A 60 3.32 -5.35 -3.51
N ALA A 61 2.83 -4.55 -4.47
CA ALA A 61 3.18 -4.68 -5.88
C ALA A 61 4.65 -4.39 -6.12
N LEU A 62 5.19 -3.32 -5.51
CA LEU A 62 6.61 -3.00 -5.61
C LEU A 62 7.50 -4.08 -4.96
N MET A 63 7.08 -4.65 -3.84
CA MET A 63 7.77 -5.77 -3.19
C MET A 63 7.82 -6.99 -4.10
N THR A 64 6.69 -7.38 -4.69
CA THR A 64 6.61 -8.49 -5.65
C THR A 64 7.51 -8.26 -6.86
N ALA A 65 7.54 -7.04 -7.41
CA ALA A 65 8.39 -6.69 -8.54
C ALA A 65 9.89 -6.71 -8.19
N THR A 66 10.24 -6.37 -6.95
CA THR A 66 11.64 -6.32 -6.48
C THR A 66 12.14 -7.71 -6.07
N HIS A 67 11.28 -8.53 -5.48
CA HIS A 67 11.58 -9.89 -4.99
C HIS A 67 10.61 -10.91 -5.59
N PRO A 68 10.78 -11.32 -6.87
CA PRO A 68 9.81 -12.18 -7.56
C PRO A 68 9.63 -13.58 -6.98
N ALA A 69 10.59 -14.07 -6.20
CA ALA A 69 10.51 -15.36 -5.51
C ALA A 69 9.66 -15.29 -4.23
N ALA A 70 9.44 -14.08 -3.69
CA ALA A 70 8.72 -13.88 -2.45
C ALA A 70 7.21 -14.01 -2.65
N LYS A 71 6.52 -14.52 -1.63
CA LYS A 71 5.07 -14.52 -1.57
C LYS A 71 4.59 -13.28 -0.80
N VAL A 72 3.91 -12.37 -1.47
CA VAL A 72 3.43 -11.12 -0.87
C VAL A 72 1.92 -11.19 -0.63
N VAL A 73 1.51 -10.88 0.60
CA VAL A 73 0.10 -10.79 1.00
C VAL A 73 -0.18 -9.37 1.46
N GLY A 74 -1.16 -8.71 0.85
CA GLY A 74 -1.67 -7.42 1.29
C GLY A 74 -2.98 -7.57 2.06
N GLY A 75 -3.13 -6.82 3.15
CA GLY A 75 -4.38 -6.75 3.91
C GLY A 75 -4.79 -5.31 4.17
N ASP A 76 -6.05 -4.98 3.92
CA ASP A 76 -6.65 -3.70 4.30
C ASP A 76 -8.04 -3.92 4.90
N PHE A 77 -8.46 -3.02 5.79
CA PHE A 77 -9.77 -3.07 6.42
C PHE A 77 -10.85 -2.45 5.52
N SER A 78 -10.48 -1.60 4.57
CA SER A 78 -11.37 -1.13 3.51
C SER A 78 -11.24 -2.01 2.28
N LEU A 79 -12.31 -2.74 1.97
CA LEU A 79 -12.41 -3.56 0.76
C LEU A 79 -12.27 -2.74 -0.52
N ASN A 80 -12.73 -1.48 -0.52
CA ASN A 80 -12.63 -0.59 -1.69
C ASN A 80 -11.20 -0.12 -1.95
N MET A 81 -10.27 -0.33 -1.01
CA MET A 81 -8.85 -0.12 -1.25
C MET A 81 -8.22 -1.33 -1.95
N LEU A 82 -8.80 -2.52 -1.86
CA LEU A 82 -8.25 -3.77 -2.43
C LEU A 82 -8.74 -4.10 -3.86
N THR A 83 -9.45 -3.18 -4.51
CA THR A 83 -10.01 -3.33 -5.87
C THR A 83 -9.18 -2.61 -6.91
#